data_AF-A0A1B6L489-F1
#
_entry.id   AF-A0A1B6L489-F1
#
_cell.length_a   1.000
_cell.length_b   1.000
_cell.length_c   1.000
_cell.angle_alpha   90.00
_cell.angle_beta   90.00
_cell.angle_gamma   90.00
#
_symmetry.space_group_name_H-M   'P 1'
#
loop_
_entity.id
_entity.type
_entity.pdbx_description
1 polymer ?
#
loop_
_entity_poly.entity_id
_entity_poly.type
_entity_poly.pdbx_seq_one_letter_code
_entity_poly.pdbx_strand_id
1 'polypeptide(L)'
;MFNRNRLIFSVVKPMWGSFVKKANRETLPSISWSKRFVTMSDSDEKKAELKKRLTPLQYHVTQEKGTERAFTGKFNKCSEAGTYSCVVCDQPLFSSQTKFESSCGWPAFNNVLDQGKVKLTKDTSNGMIRTEVTCSQCNAHLGHVFGDGPAPSRKRFCINSASLQFHQAAKSEDSA
;
A
#
# COMPACT_ATOMS: atom_id res chain seq x y z
N MET A 1 0.51 60.38 -29.64
CA MET A 1 -0.81 61.03 -29.56
C MET A 1 -1.26 61.38 -30.97
N PHE A 2 -2.17 60.61 -31.56
CA PHE A 2 -2.91 61.02 -32.75
C PHE A 2 -4.35 60.53 -32.60
N ASN A 3 -5.28 61.48 -32.70
CA ASN A 3 -6.71 61.29 -32.59
C ASN A 3 -7.37 61.99 -33.78
N ARG A 4 -8.52 61.42 -34.21
CA ARG A 4 -9.54 61.95 -35.15
C ARG A 4 -9.15 61.86 -36.64
N ASN A 5 -10.01 61.49 -37.59
CA ASN A 5 -11.46 61.71 -37.67
C ASN A 5 -12.16 60.74 -38.67
N ARG A 6 -13.48 60.66 -38.51
CA ARG A 6 -14.55 59.90 -39.20
C ARG A 6 -15.00 60.55 -40.53
N LEU A 7 -15.61 59.77 -41.45
CA LEU A 7 -16.69 60.10 -42.45
C LEU A 7 -16.98 58.80 -43.29
N ILE A 8 -18.06 58.00 -43.14
CA ILE A 8 -19.50 58.01 -43.54
C ILE A 8 -19.85 58.13 -45.06
N PHE A 9 -20.81 57.26 -45.46
CA PHE A 9 -21.70 57.19 -46.67
C PHE A 9 -21.21 56.30 -47.83
N SER A 10 -21.99 55.47 -48.54
CA SER A 10 -23.45 55.33 -48.68
C SER A 10 -23.85 53.90 -49.15
N VAL A 11 -25.16 53.66 -49.09
CA VAL A 11 -25.98 52.45 -49.31
C VAL A 11 -26.08 52.04 -50.78
N VAL A 12 -26.11 50.72 -51.08
CA VAL A 12 -26.97 50.12 -52.14
C VAL A 12 -27.36 48.67 -51.78
N LYS A 13 -28.67 48.36 -51.75
CA LYS A 13 -29.32 47.03 -51.73
C LYS A 13 -29.43 46.50 -53.18
N PRO A 14 -29.47 45.18 -53.50
CA PRO A 14 -30.77 44.49 -53.43
C PRO A 14 -30.80 42.94 -53.32
N MET A 15 -32.04 42.50 -53.03
CA MET A 15 -32.77 41.34 -53.55
C MET A 15 -32.43 39.89 -53.16
N TRP A 16 -33.42 39.31 -52.48
CA TRP A 16 -33.69 37.90 -52.23
C TRP A 16 -33.68 37.02 -53.49
N GLY A 17 -33.26 35.77 -53.27
CA GLY A 17 -33.56 34.63 -54.12
C GLY A 17 -33.41 33.33 -53.31
N SER A 18 -34.49 32.90 -52.66
CA SER A 18 -34.58 31.64 -51.93
C SER A 18 -34.61 30.46 -52.90
N PHE A 19 -33.62 29.56 -52.81
CA PHE A 19 -33.71 28.21 -53.35
C PHE A 19 -33.16 27.21 -52.33
N VAL A 20 -34.06 26.68 -51.49
CA VAL A 20 -33.78 25.54 -50.61
C VAL A 20 -33.79 24.29 -51.47
N LYS A 21 -32.60 23.73 -51.78
CA LYS A 21 -32.47 22.38 -52.30
C LYS A 21 -32.50 21.40 -51.13
N LYS A 22 -33.50 20.51 -51.18
CA LYS A 22 -33.77 19.44 -50.22
C LYS A 22 -32.58 18.48 -50.15
N ALA A 23 -31.84 18.48 -49.04
CA ALA A 23 -30.77 17.53 -48.79
C ALA A 23 -31.37 16.15 -48.48
N ASN A 24 -30.94 15.15 -49.25
CA ASN A 24 -31.29 13.74 -49.05
C ASN A 24 -30.58 13.23 -47.79
N ARG A 25 -31.34 12.66 -46.85
CA ARG A 25 -30.84 12.14 -45.58
C ARG A 25 -30.44 10.68 -45.79
N GLU A 26 -29.19 10.45 -46.16
CA GLU A 26 -28.61 9.12 -46.08
C GLU A 26 -28.19 8.86 -44.63
N THR A 27 -28.80 7.84 -44.04
CA THR A 27 -28.62 7.42 -42.65
C THR A 27 -27.28 6.72 -42.48
N LEU A 28 -26.32 7.39 -41.85
CA LEU A 28 -25.16 6.72 -41.26
C LEU A 28 -25.61 5.92 -40.03
N PRO A 29 -25.19 4.66 -39.85
CA PRO A 29 -25.49 3.92 -38.65
C PRO A 29 -24.81 4.60 -37.46
N SER A 30 -25.60 4.97 -36.45
CA SER A 30 -25.11 5.54 -35.20
C SER A 30 -24.40 4.45 -34.39
N ILE A 31 -23.09 4.32 -34.60
CA ILE A 31 -22.25 3.54 -33.69
C ILE A 31 -22.11 4.37 -32.42
N SER A 32 -22.97 4.08 -31.44
CA SER A 32 -22.85 4.61 -30.08
C SER A 32 -21.62 3.97 -29.43
N TRP A 33 -20.47 4.59 -29.64
CA TRP A 33 -19.30 4.38 -28.81
C TRP A 33 -19.54 5.03 -27.45
N SER A 34 -20.34 4.39 -26.62
CA SER A 34 -20.32 4.62 -25.18
C SER A 34 -19.04 3.99 -24.62
N LYS A 35 -17.90 4.64 -24.87
CA LYS A 35 -16.68 4.42 -24.08
C LYS A 35 -17.01 4.83 -22.65
N ARG A 36 -17.44 3.85 -21.87
CA ARG A 36 -17.61 3.97 -20.43
C ARG A 36 -16.19 4.04 -19.84
N PHE A 37 -15.65 5.25 -19.75
CA PHE A 37 -14.42 5.50 -19.02
C PHE A 37 -14.71 5.21 -17.54
N VAL A 38 -14.31 4.02 -17.09
CA VAL A 38 -14.35 3.67 -15.67
C VAL A 38 -13.16 4.36 -15.01
N THR A 39 -13.41 5.41 -14.25
CA THR A 39 -12.39 6.01 -13.37
C THR A 39 -12.13 5.02 -12.22
N MET A 40 -10.89 4.58 -12.05
CA MET A 40 -10.51 3.79 -10.88
C MET A 40 -10.70 4.61 -9.60
N SER A 41 -11.05 3.94 -8.50
CA SER A 41 -11.15 4.59 -7.19
C SER A 41 -9.77 4.69 -6.53
N ASP A 42 -9.56 5.67 -5.64
CA ASP A 42 -8.33 5.86 -4.87
C ASP A 42 -7.87 4.58 -4.14
N SER A 43 -8.83 3.76 -3.65
CA SER A 43 -8.52 2.48 -3.01
C SER A 43 -7.99 1.43 -3.98
N ASP A 44 -8.50 1.41 -5.22
CA ASP A 44 -8.05 0.48 -6.25
C ASP A 44 -6.66 0.88 -6.77
N GLU A 45 -6.38 2.18 -6.86
CA GLU A 45 -5.05 2.70 -7.21
C GLU A 45 -4.03 2.31 -6.15
N LYS A 46 -4.32 2.54 -4.87
CA LYS A 46 -3.46 2.13 -3.76
C LYS A 46 -3.21 0.62 -3.75
N LYS A 47 -4.25 -0.17 -4.00
CA LYS A 47 -4.14 -1.62 -4.12
C LYS A 47 -3.21 -2.02 -5.27
N ALA A 48 -3.36 -1.38 -6.43
CA ALA A 48 -2.52 -1.63 -7.59
C ALA A 48 -1.06 -1.24 -7.34
N GLU A 49 -0.81 -0.12 -6.67
CA GLU A 49 0.53 0.33 -6.28
C GLU A 49 1.21 -0.70 -5.34
N LEU A 50 0.50 -1.15 -4.30
CA LEU A 50 1.02 -2.16 -3.37
C LEU A 50 1.31 -3.48 -4.08
N LYS A 51 0.45 -3.92 -5.01
CA LYS A 51 0.69 -5.14 -5.82
C LYS A 51 1.87 -5.02 -6.78
N LYS A 52 2.24 -3.81 -7.21
CA LYS A 52 3.44 -3.57 -8.03
C LYS A 52 4.71 -3.59 -7.20
N ARG A 53 4.67 -3.04 -5.97
CA ARG A 53 5.85 -2.91 -5.10
C ARG A 53 6.15 -4.15 -4.28
N LEU A 54 5.12 -4.85 -3.81
CA LEU A 54 5.25 -6.01 -2.93
C LEU A 54 5.26 -7.31 -3.74
N THR A 55 6.01 -8.29 -3.26
CA THR A 55 5.89 -9.68 -3.75
C THR A 55 4.49 -10.23 -3.44
N PRO A 56 4.03 -11.27 -4.17
CA PRO A 56 2.72 -11.89 -3.90
C PRO A 56 2.56 -12.35 -2.44
N LEU A 57 3.62 -12.92 -1.84
CA LEU A 57 3.58 -13.37 -0.45
C LEU A 57 3.52 -12.19 0.53
N GLN A 58 4.32 -11.13 0.32
CA GLN A 58 4.28 -9.93 1.15
C GLN A 58 2.90 -9.27 1.11
N TYR A 59 2.30 -9.18 -0.08
CA TYR A 59 0.95 -8.63 -0.24
C TYR A 59 -0.08 -9.51 0.49
N HIS A 60 -0.06 -10.83 0.28
CA HIS A 60 -0.97 -11.77 0.92
C HIS A 60 -0.89 -11.70 2.45
N VAL A 61 0.32 -11.67 3.01
CA VAL A 61 0.52 -11.55 4.46
C VAL A 61 0.04 -10.19 4.95
N THR A 62 0.51 -9.09 4.36
CA THR A 62 0.31 -7.75 4.93
C THR A 62 -1.08 -7.17 4.69
N GLN A 63 -1.72 -7.47 3.57
CA GLN A 63 -3.01 -6.88 3.16
C GLN A 63 -4.18 -7.85 3.32
N GLU A 64 -3.95 -9.15 3.18
CA GLU A 64 -5.00 -10.19 3.24
C GLU A 64 -4.94 -11.01 4.54
N LYS A 65 -4.10 -10.60 5.49
CA LYS A 65 -3.88 -11.26 6.79
C LYS A 65 -3.48 -12.73 6.66
N GLY A 66 -2.79 -13.07 5.56
CA GLY A 66 -2.20 -14.37 5.35
C GLY A 66 -1.08 -14.67 6.34
N THR A 67 -0.66 -15.93 6.39
CA THR A 67 0.49 -16.37 7.21
C THR A 67 1.47 -17.13 6.32
N GLU A 68 2.74 -16.76 6.35
CA GLU A 68 3.79 -17.47 5.61
C GLU A 68 3.98 -18.89 6.20
N ARG A 69 4.47 -19.83 5.39
CA ARG A 69 4.71 -21.19 5.89
C ARG A 69 5.81 -21.18 6.96
N ALA A 70 5.58 -21.90 8.05
CA ALA A 70 6.56 -22.07 9.11
C ALA A 70 7.93 -22.51 8.57
N PHE A 71 8.99 -22.00 9.17
CA PHE A 71 10.40 -22.25 8.88
C PHE A 71 10.91 -21.82 7.50
N THR A 72 10.06 -21.23 6.65
CA THR A 72 10.45 -20.77 5.30
C THR A 72 10.83 -19.28 5.23
N GLY A 73 10.47 -18.51 6.26
CA GLY A 73 10.67 -17.07 6.29
C GLY A 73 12.15 -16.68 6.34
N LYS A 74 12.53 -15.69 5.53
CA LYS A 74 13.91 -15.17 5.41
C LYS A 74 14.54 -14.81 6.77
N PHE A 75 13.74 -14.26 7.68
CA PHE A 75 14.24 -13.74 8.95
C PHE A 75 14.09 -14.69 10.13
N ASN A 76 13.56 -15.90 9.91
CA ASN A 76 13.34 -16.87 10.98
C ASN A 76 14.64 -17.17 11.75
N LYS A 77 15.70 -17.53 11.01
CA LYS A 77 17.03 -17.84 11.56
C LYS A 77 18.02 -16.66 11.51
N CYS A 78 17.54 -15.44 11.29
CA CYS A 78 18.42 -14.27 11.24
C CYS A 78 18.86 -13.89 12.67
N SER A 79 20.17 -13.80 12.89
CA SER A 79 20.77 -13.38 14.17
C SER A 79 21.64 -12.13 14.04
N GLU A 80 21.60 -11.46 12.89
CA GLU A 80 22.38 -10.26 12.65
C GLU A 80 21.86 -9.07 13.48
N ALA A 81 22.78 -8.24 13.94
CA ALA A 81 22.45 -7.00 14.63
C ALA A 81 21.84 -5.98 13.64
N GLY A 82 20.71 -5.40 14.02
CA GLY A 82 19.96 -4.47 13.20
C GLY A 82 18.52 -4.25 13.66
N THR A 83 17.74 -3.63 12.78
CA THR A 83 16.36 -3.22 13.00
C THR A 83 15.44 -3.82 11.95
N TYR A 84 14.27 -4.28 12.37
CA TYR A 84 13.22 -4.79 11.50
C TYR A 84 12.11 -3.74 11.34
N SER A 85 11.89 -3.32 10.11
CA SER A 85 10.89 -2.32 9.73
C SER A 85 9.71 -2.96 8.99
N CYS A 86 8.58 -2.27 8.96
CA CYS A 86 7.43 -2.70 8.17
C CYS A 86 7.76 -2.63 6.68
N VAL A 87 7.59 -3.73 5.93
CA VAL A 87 7.86 -3.75 4.48
C VAL A 87 6.93 -2.83 3.66
N VAL A 88 5.81 -2.40 4.26
CA VAL A 88 4.80 -1.57 3.59
C VAL A 88 5.11 -0.08 3.73
N CYS A 89 5.51 0.39 4.92
CA CYS A 89 5.67 1.83 5.19
C CYS A 89 6.99 2.21 5.85
N ASP A 90 7.93 1.26 5.95
CA ASP A 90 9.28 1.44 6.49
C ASP A 90 9.35 1.87 7.97
N GLN A 91 8.22 1.85 8.70
CA GLN A 91 8.20 2.11 10.13
C GLN A 91 9.10 1.10 10.88
N PRO A 92 10.06 1.53 11.71
CA PRO A 92 10.88 0.61 12.49
C PRO A 92 10.07 -0.05 13.61
N LEU A 93 9.91 -1.37 13.61
CA LEU A 93 9.01 -2.09 14.51
C LEU A 93 9.73 -2.88 15.61
N PHE A 94 10.80 -3.61 15.27
CA PHE A 94 11.48 -4.53 16.19
C PHE A 94 13.00 -4.36 16.13
N SER A 95 13.67 -4.71 17.22
CA SER A 95 15.13 -4.78 17.30
C SER A 95 15.61 -6.22 17.24
N SER A 96 16.75 -6.45 16.61
CA SER A 96 17.50 -7.71 16.76
C SER A 96 17.77 -8.08 18.23
N GLN A 97 17.94 -7.10 19.12
CA GLN A 97 18.18 -7.34 20.55
C GLN A 97 16.98 -7.99 21.27
N THR A 98 15.77 -7.75 20.77
CA THR A 98 14.55 -8.35 21.31
C THR A 98 14.18 -9.64 20.58
N LYS A 99 14.86 -9.97 19.48
CA LYS A 99 14.68 -11.23 18.75
C LYS A 99 15.26 -12.38 19.57
N PHE A 100 14.55 -13.51 19.59
CA PHE A 100 15.03 -14.73 20.22
C PHE A 100 14.69 -15.95 19.38
N GLU A 101 15.42 -17.05 19.60
CA GLU A 101 15.17 -18.31 18.91
C GLU A 101 13.92 -18.98 19.49
N SER A 102 12.95 -19.26 18.62
CA SER A 102 11.71 -19.94 18.96
C SER A 102 11.50 -21.12 18.01
N SER A 103 11.01 -22.24 18.53
CA SER A 103 10.60 -23.39 17.73
C SER A 103 9.28 -23.17 16.99
N CYS A 104 8.68 -21.97 17.06
CA CYS A 104 7.41 -21.71 16.38
C CYS A 104 7.54 -21.64 14.85
N GLY A 105 8.74 -21.39 14.31
CA GLY A 105 8.99 -21.36 12.87
C GLY A 105 8.79 -20.01 12.20
N TRP A 106 8.58 -18.95 12.96
CA TRP A 106 8.57 -17.57 12.49
C TRP A 106 9.50 -16.73 13.36
N PRO A 107 10.02 -15.59 12.85
CA PRO A 107 10.69 -14.59 13.67
C PRO A 107 9.91 -14.28 14.96
N ALA A 108 10.58 -14.46 16.09
CA ALA A 108 10.01 -14.24 17.41
C ALA A 108 10.75 -13.12 18.13
N PHE A 109 9.99 -12.15 18.65
CA PHE A 109 10.51 -11.04 19.44
C PHE A 109 9.85 -11.00 20.81
N ASN A 110 10.60 -10.65 21.86
CA ASN A 110 10.05 -10.52 23.21
C ASN A 110 9.41 -9.15 23.48
N ASN A 111 9.73 -8.15 22.65
CA ASN A 111 9.19 -6.80 22.72
C ASN A 111 9.30 -6.06 21.37
N VAL A 112 8.45 -5.05 21.18
CA VAL A 112 8.54 -4.04 20.10
C VAL A 112 9.50 -2.91 20.49
N LEU A 113 9.95 -2.14 19.51
CA LEU A 113 10.74 -0.92 19.77
C LEU A 113 9.95 0.11 20.57
N ASP A 114 8.66 0.26 20.26
CA ASP A 114 7.74 1.17 20.95
C ASP A 114 6.30 0.65 20.80
N GLN A 115 5.51 0.73 21.88
CA GLN A 115 4.15 0.17 21.91
C GLN A 115 3.18 0.91 20.97
N GLY A 116 3.40 2.21 20.71
CA GLY A 116 2.62 3.01 19.77
C GLY A 116 2.87 2.67 18.30
N LYS A 117 3.89 1.84 18.00
CA LYS A 117 4.21 1.40 16.63
C LYS A 117 3.42 0.18 16.16
N VAL A 118 2.72 -0.49 17.06
CA VAL A 118 1.85 -1.61 16.73
C VAL A 118 0.45 -1.41 17.32
N LYS A 119 -0.55 -2.00 16.68
CA LYS A 119 -1.90 -2.13 17.26
C LYS A 119 -2.16 -3.60 17.56
N LEU A 120 -2.70 -3.85 18.75
CA LEU A 120 -3.05 -5.17 19.23
C LEU A 120 -4.57 -5.32 19.18
N THR A 121 -5.05 -6.24 18.34
CA THR A 121 -6.49 -6.47 18.14
C THR A 121 -6.83 -7.90 18.47
N LYS A 122 -7.95 -8.13 19.18
CA LYS A 122 -8.44 -9.49 19.42
C LYS A 122 -8.82 -10.14 18.09
N ASP A 123 -8.27 -11.32 17.83
CA ASP A 123 -8.52 -12.15 16.66
C ASP A 123 -9.19 -13.45 17.10
N THR A 124 -10.42 -13.68 16.64
CA THR A 124 -11.21 -14.89 16.90
C THR A 124 -11.35 -15.79 15.67
N SER A 125 -10.56 -15.56 14.64
CA SER A 125 -10.55 -16.38 13.43
C SER A 125 -10.05 -17.80 13.71
N ASN A 126 -10.44 -18.73 12.84
CA ASN A 126 -9.99 -20.14 12.86
C ASN A 126 -10.25 -20.87 14.19
N GLY A 127 -11.28 -20.46 14.94
CA GLY A 127 -11.67 -21.09 16.21
C GLY A 127 -10.69 -20.85 17.38
N MET A 128 -9.73 -19.94 17.22
CA MET A 128 -8.74 -19.63 18.25
C MET A 128 -8.92 -18.19 18.75
N ILE A 129 -8.65 -17.93 20.03
CA ILE A 129 -8.55 -16.57 20.56
C ILE A 129 -7.09 -16.17 20.61
N ARG A 130 -6.69 -15.27 19.72
CA ARG A 130 -5.34 -14.73 19.62
C ARG A 130 -5.39 -13.20 19.65
N THR A 131 -4.22 -12.58 19.74
CA THR A 131 -4.08 -11.13 19.60
C THR A 131 -3.28 -10.85 18.34
N GLU A 132 -3.95 -10.34 17.31
CA GLU A 132 -3.34 -9.88 16.07
C GLU A 132 -2.45 -8.65 16.33
N VAL A 133 -1.30 -8.61 15.67
CA VAL A 133 -0.37 -7.48 15.67
C VAL A 133 -0.40 -6.86 14.28
N THR A 134 -0.73 -5.57 14.21
CA THR A 134 -0.70 -4.79 12.96
C THR A 134 0.20 -3.57 13.11
N CYS A 135 0.79 -3.09 12.02
CA CYS A 135 1.54 -1.84 12.01
C CYS A 135 0.59 -0.67 12.32
N SER A 136 0.94 0.19 13.27
CA SER A 136 0.05 1.30 13.66
C SER A 136 -0.13 2.37 12.57
N GLN A 137 0.91 2.57 11.73
CA GLN A 137 0.93 3.60 10.70
C GLN A 137 0.15 3.22 9.44
N CYS A 138 0.32 1.99 8.95
CA CYS A 138 -0.30 1.57 7.68
C CYS A 138 -1.35 0.45 7.82
N ASN A 139 -1.58 -0.07 9.04
CA ASN A 139 -2.46 -1.20 9.35
C ASN A 139 -2.09 -2.53 8.68
N ALA A 140 -0.88 -2.65 8.12
CA ALA A 140 -0.38 -3.91 7.59
C ALA A 140 -0.37 -5.00 8.67
N HIS A 141 -0.86 -6.19 8.32
CA HIS A 141 -0.78 -7.37 9.18
C HIS A 141 0.67 -7.84 9.32
N LEU A 142 1.07 -8.09 10.57
CA LEU A 142 2.42 -8.54 10.93
C LEU A 142 2.41 -9.99 11.42
N GLY A 143 1.48 -10.32 12.31
CA GLY A 143 1.35 -11.64 12.91
C GLY A 143 0.53 -11.60 14.19
N HIS A 144 0.98 -12.33 15.21
CA HIS A 144 0.26 -12.45 16.50
C HIS A 144 1.20 -12.35 17.69
N VAL A 145 0.66 -11.94 18.83
CA VAL A 145 1.37 -11.94 20.11
C VAL A 145 0.78 -12.95 21.07
N PHE A 146 1.65 -13.72 21.73
CA PHE A 146 1.32 -14.76 22.69
C PHE A 146 1.97 -14.48 24.06
N GLY A 147 1.43 -15.11 25.12
CA GLY A 147 1.89 -14.96 26.52
C GLY A 147 2.92 -16.00 26.98
N ASP A 148 3.55 -16.71 26.04
CA ASP A 148 4.47 -17.82 26.27
C ASP A 148 5.93 -17.47 25.94
N GLY A 149 6.26 -16.17 25.92
CA GLY A 149 7.61 -15.69 25.66
C GLY A 149 8.56 -15.83 26.86
N PRO A 150 9.85 -15.50 26.67
CA PRO A 150 10.83 -15.46 27.74
C PRO A 150 10.52 -14.34 28.75
N ALA A 151 11.04 -14.46 29.97
CA ALA A 151 11.03 -13.36 30.93
C ALA A 151 11.86 -12.17 30.41
N PRO A 152 11.60 -10.92 30.83
CA PRO A 152 10.58 -10.51 31.81
C PRO A 152 9.19 -10.26 31.21
N SER A 153 9.08 -9.92 29.92
CA SER A 153 7.80 -9.53 29.32
C SER A 153 6.81 -10.70 29.22
N ARG A 154 7.33 -11.93 29.11
CA ARG A 154 6.57 -13.15 28.80
C ARG A 154 5.76 -13.04 27.51
N LYS A 155 6.10 -12.07 26.65
CA LYS A 155 5.45 -11.88 25.35
C LYS A 155 6.28 -12.52 24.26
N ARG A 156 5.61 -13.16 23.32
CA ARG A 156 6.20 -13.64 22.06
C ARG A 156 5.44 -13.03 20.91
N PHE A 157 6.03 -12.01 20.31
CA PHE A 157 5.59 -11.45 19.04
C PHE A 157 6.06 -12.38 17.93
N CYS A 158 5.14 -13.21 17.43
CA CYS A 158 5.35 -14.17 16.36
C CYS A 158 4.99 -13.50 15.04
N ILE A 159 6.00 -13.08 14.28
CA ILE A 159 5.83 -12.15 13.16
C ILE A 159 6.26 -12.81 11.85
N ASN A 160 5.46 -12.61 10.79
CA ASN A 160 5.82 -13.10 9.46
C ASN A 160 7.04 -12.34 8.92
N SER A 161 8.04 -13.06 8.42
CA SER A 161 9.20 -12.47 7.74
C SER A 161 8.77 -11.64 6.54
N ALA A 162 7.77 -12.11 5.78
CA ALA A 162 7.17 -11.39 4.66
C ALA A 162 6.46 -10.08 5.03
N SER A 163 6.32 -9.74 6.31
CA SER A 163 5.80 -8.43 6.74
C SER A 163 6.93 -7.43 7.09
N LEU A 164 8.18 -7.90 7.08
CA LEU A 164 9.33 -7.16 7.57
C LEU A 164 10.36 -6.89 6.46
N GLN A 165 11.14 -5.84 6.68
CA GLN A 165 12.42 -5.58 6.03
C GLN A 165 13.48 -5.42 7.12
N PHE A 166 14.71 -5.88 6.87
CA PHE A 166 15.80 -5.81 7.83
C PHE A 166 16.85 -4.79 7.40
N HIS A 167 17.28 -3.96 8.35
CA HIS A 167 18.34 -2.98 8.19
C HIS A 167 19.47 -3.36 9.15
N GLN A 168 20.57 -3.85 8.60
CA GLN A 168 21.74 -4.24 9.39
C GLN A 168 22.36 -3.01 10.07
N ALA A 169 22.78 -3.16 11.33
CA ALA A 169 23.53 -2.12 12.01
C ALA A 169 24.89 -1.91 11.34
N ALA A 170 25.35 -0.66 11.27
CA ALA A 170 26.70 -0.37 10.81
C ALA A 170 27.71 -1.11 11.70
N LYS A 171 28.61 -1.89 11.10
CA LYS A 171 29.75 -2.44 11.82
C LYS A 171 30.68 -1.27 12.14
N SER A 172 30.84 -0.94 13.42
CA SER A 172 31.93 -0.07 13.84
C SER A 172 33.25 -0.84 13.62
N GLU A 173 33.99 -0.47 12.59
CA GLU A 173 35.34 -0.97 12.31
C GLU A 173 36.33 -0.38 13.33
N ASP A 174 36.28 -0.85 14.57
CA ASP A 174 37.29 -0.51 15.59
C ASP A 174 37.68 -1.79 16.33
N SER A 175 38.61 -2.56 15.75
CA SER A 175 39.42 -3.59 16.42
C SER A 175 40.52 -4.06 15.46
N ALA A 176 41.56 -3.24 15.30
CA ALA A 176 42.88 -3.66 14.84
C ALA A 176 43.89 -3.31 15.95
#